data_AF-G0H9Z7-F1
#
_entry.id   AF-G0H9Z7-F1
#
_cell.length_a   1.000
_cell.length_b   1.000
_cell.length_c   1.000
_cell.angle_alpha   90.00
_cell.angle_beta   90.00
_cell.angle_gamma   90.00
#
_symmetry.space_group_name_H-M   'P 1'
#
loop_
_entity.id
_entity.type
_entity.pdbx_description
1 polymer ?
#
loop_
_entity_poly.entity_id
_entity_poly.type
_entity_poly.pdbx_seq_one_letter_code
_entity_poly.pdbx_strand_id
1 'polypeptide(L)'
;MRRTLTEEASLTTLAHDYDMSFAAVQKHVRVLETADLVERIPRGRERIIRGNPATIRRAQELLARFEHLWRARIDRLDTFLTEDAGDSTTT
;
A
#
# COMPACT_ATOMS: atom_id res chain seq x y z
N MET A 1 -8.97 -7.43 1.53
CA MET A 1 -9.28 -6.04 1.91
C MET A 1 -9.52 -5.09 0.73
N ARG A 2 -9.45 -5.52 -0.55
CA ARG A 2 -9.62 -4.59 -1.69
C ARG A 2 -11.00 -3.96 -1.77
N ARG A 3 -12.03 -4.64 -1.26
CA ARG A 3 -13.44 -4.22 -1.37
C ARG A 3 -13.75 -2.94 -0.60
N THR A 4 -13.12 -2.71 0.55
CA THR A 4 -13.30 -1.46 1.33
C THR A 4 -12.75 -0.22 0.62
N LEU A 5 -11.94 -0.40 -0.43
CA LEU A 5 -11.41 0.69 -1.25
C LEU A 5 -12.43 1.17 -2.31
N THR A 6 -13.42 0.35 -2.63
CA THR A 6 -14.46 0.66 -3.64
C THR A 6 -15.86 0.82 -3.03
N GLU A 7 -16.17 0.12 -1.93
CA GLU A 7 -17.48 0.13 -1.29
C GLU A 7 -17.36 0.00 0.25
N GLU A 8 -18.33 0.53 0.98
CA GLU A 8 -18.46 0.28 2.43
C GLU A 8 -18.89 -1.17 2.69
N ALA A 9 -18.27 -1.84 3.66
CA ALA A 9 -18.62 -3.21 4.00
C ALA A 9 -18.58 -3.45 5.52
N SER A 10 -19.50 -4.27 6.03
CA SER A 10 -19.48 -4.68 7.43
C SER A 10 -18.35 -5.69 7.67
N LEU A 11 -17.88 -5.75 8.91
CA LEU A 11 -16.83 -6.70 9.30
C LEU A 11 -17.23 -8.17 9.06
N THR A 12 -18.51 -8.48 9.26
CA THR A 12 -19.12 -9.79 9.00
C THR A 12 -19.11 -10.13 7.52
N THR A 13 -19.47 -9.17 6.66
CA THR A 13 -19.38 -9.34 5.19
C THR A 13 -17.94 -9.55 4.75
N LEU A 14 -16.98 -8.78 5.27
CA LEU A 14 -15.56 -9.01 4.97
C LEU A 14 -15.11 -10.43 5.35
N ALA A 15 -15.52 -10.93 6.51
CA ALA A 15 -15.15 -12.27 6.92
C ALA A 15 -15.77 -13.39 6.09
N HIS A 16 -16.92 -13.14 5.47
CA HIS A 16 -17.54 -14.08 4.53
C HIS A 16 -16.84 -14.07 3.16
N ASP A 17 -16.28 -12.93 2.75
CA ASP A 17 -15.65 -12.75 1.43
C ASP A 17 -14.20 -13.24 1.35
N TYR A 18 -13.58 -13.58 2.48
CA TYR A 18 -12.19 -14.06 2.53
C TYR A 18 -12.12 -15.44 3.16
N ASP A 19 -11.34 -16.35 2.56
CA ASP A 19 -11.06 -17.69 3.09
C ASP A 19 -10.08 -17.61 4.27
N MET A 20 -10.52 -16.98 5.36
CA MET A 20 -9.79 -16.83 6.60
C MET A 20 -10.75 -16.64 7.78
N SER A 21 -10.25 -16.87 9.00
CA SER A 21 -11.08 -16.70 10.19
C SER A 21 -11.50 -15.24 10.42
N PHE A 22 -12.65 -15.04 11.07
CA PHE A 22 -13.11 -13.71 11.50
C PHE A 22 -12.06 -12.96 12.33
N ALA A 23 -11.34 -13.68 13.20
CA ALA A 23 -10.25 -13.11 14.00
C ALA A 23 -9.08 -12.62 13.13
N ALA A 24 -8.75 -13.32 12.03
CA ALA A 24 -7.74 -12.86 11.07
C ALA A 24 -8.21 -11.57 10.37
N VAL A 25 -9.45 -11.52 9.92
CA VAL A 25 -10.03 -10.28 9.33
C VAL A 25 -9.97 -9.12 10.32
N GLN A 26 -10.35 -9.33 11.59
CA GLN A 26 -10.25 -8.29 12.62
C GLN A 26 -8.82 -7.77 12.80
N LYS A 27 -7.83 -8.67 12.83
CA LYS A 27 -6.41 -8.28 12.92
C LYS A 27 -6.01 -7.40 11.73
N HIS A 28 -6.37 -7.80 10.52
CA HIS A 28 -6.07 -7.03 9.31
C HIS A 28 -6.75 -5.66 9.33
N VAL A 29 -8.04 -5.57 9.68
CA VAL A 29 -8.75 -4.29 9.78
C VAL A 29 -8.06 -3.38 10.80
N ARG A 30 -7.64 -3.93 11.95
CA ARG A 30 -6.96 -3.14 12.98
C ARG A 30 -5.63 -2.57 12.49
N VAL A 31 -4.84 -3.35 11.75
CA VAL A 31 -3.58 -2.85 11.15
C VAL A 31 -3.86 -1.74 10.13
N LEU A 32 -4.87 -1.91 9.29
CA LEU A 32 -5.26 -0.90 8.29
C LEU A 32 -5.80 0.38 8.95
N GLU A 33 -6.53 0.26 10.06
CA GLU A 33 -7.04 1.39 10.84
C GLU A 33 -5.90 2.14 11.54
N THR A 34 -4.93 1.43 12.11
CA THR A 34 -3.70 2.06 12.66
C THR A 34 -2.89 2.78 11.59
N ALA A 35 -2.92 2.30 10.35
CA ALA A 35 -2.29 2.94 9.21
C ALA A 35 -3.15 4.05 8.57
N ASP A 36 -4.32 4.36 9.16
CA ASP A 36 -5.29 5.34 8.67
C ASP A 36 -5.81 5.05 7.24
N LEU A 37 -5.67 3.80 6.78
CA LEU A 37 -6.11 3.35 5.45
C LEU A 37 -7.60 2.99 5.42
N VAL A 38 -8.18 2.68 6.57
CA VAL A 38 -9.60 2.41 6.73
C VAL A 38 -10.15 3.10 7.98
N GLU A 39 -11.39 3.55 7.89
CA GLU A 39 -12.17 4.12 8.99
C GLU A 39 -13.22 3.12 9.46
N ARG A 40 -13.46 3.09 10.77
CA ARG A 40 -14.48 2.26 11.41
C ARG A 40 -15.65 3.12 11.86
N ILE A 41 -16.79 2.94 11.21
CA ILE A 41 -18.01 3.72 11.49
C ILE A 41 -18.99 2.85 12.28
N PRO A 42 -19.41 3.25 13.49
CA PRO A 42 -20.43 2.53 14.24
C PRO A 42 -21.81 2.69 13.58
N ARG A 43 -22.45 1.57 13.21
CA ARG A 43 -23.82 1.55 12.66
C ARG A 43 -24.66 0.50 13.39
N GLY A 44 -25.26 0.93 14.50
CA GLY A 44 -26.03 0.05 15.38
C GLY A 44 -25.15 -1.06 15.98
N ARG A 45 -25.56 -2.32 15.79
CA ARG A 45 -24.82 -3.51 16.26
C ARG A 45 -23.63 -3.89 15.37
N GLU A 46 -23.53 -3.29 14.18
CA GLU A 46 -22.46 -3.57 13.24
C GLU A 46 -21.41 -2.45 13.21
N ARG A 47 -20.23 -2.80 12.70
CA ARG A 47 -19.15 -1.86 12.41
C ARG A 47 -18.92 -1.89 10.91
N ILE A 48 -19.16 -0.76 10.26
CA ILE A 48 -18.88 -0.56 8.85
C ILE A 48 -17.42 -0.16 8.70
N ILE A 49 -16.72 -0.80 7.78
CA ILE A 49 -15.35 -0.50 7.41
C ILE A 49 -15.38 0.21 6.06
N ARG A 50 -14.78 1.39 6.02
CA ARG A 50 -14.67 2.23 4.82
C ARG A 50 -13.21 2.54 4.55
N GLY A 51 -12.71 2.39 3.33
CA GLY A 51 -11.38 2.86 2.96
C GLY A 51 -11.30 4.37 3.04
N ASN A 52 -10.14 4.92 3.43
CA ASN A 52 -9.87 6.35 3.43
C ASN A 52 -9.15 6.74 2.13
N PRO A 53 -9.85 7.33 1.13
CA PRO A 53 -9.25 7.63 -0.17
C PRO A 53 -8.13 8.68 -0.09
N ALA A 54 -8.18 9.56 0.92
CA ALA A 54 -7.15 10.58 1.10
C ALA A 54 -5.83 9.94 1.53
N THR A 55 -5.85 9.06 2.52
CA THR A 55 -4.64 8.39 3.03
C THR A 55 -4.06 7.41 2.00
N ILE A 56 -4.91 6.72 1.24
CA ILE A 56 -4.46 5.86 0.12
C ILE A 56 -3.73 6.69 -0.94
N ARG A 57 -4.33 7.80 -1.39
CA ARG A 57 -3.70 8.69 -2.36
C ARG A 57 -2.38 9.26 -1.83
N ARG A 58 -2.34 9.63 -0.55
CA ARG A 58 -1.10 10.10 0.10
C ARG A 58 0.00 9.05 0.07
N ALA A 59 -0.34 7.79 0.36
CA ALA A 59 0.60 6.68 0.27
C ALA A 59 1.10 6.47 -1.18
N GLN A 60 0.22 6.56 -2.17
CA GLN A 60 0.59 6.47 -3.59
C GLN A 60 1.56 7.59 -4.01
N GLU A 61 1.30 8.84 -3.61
CA GLU A 61 2.20 9.97 -3.86
C GLU A 61 3.59 9.78 -3.23
N LEU A 62 3.63 9.24 -2.02
CA LEU A 62 4.88 8.95 -1.32
C LEU A 62 5.68 7.86 -2.04
N LEU A 63 5.02 6.78 -2.45
CA LEU A 63 5.63 5.68 -3.20
C LEU A 63 6.16 6.14 -4.56
N ALA A 64 5.41 6.97 -5.29
CA ALA A 64 5.86 7.55 -6.54
C ALA A 64 7.12 8.41 -6.36
N ARG A 65 7.23 9.13 -5.24
CA ARG A 65 8.43 9.91 -4.92
C ARG A 65 9.64 9.02 -4.63
N PHE A 66 9.45 7.92 -3.91
CA PHE A 66 10.51 6.94 -3.69
C PHE A 66 10.95 6.27 -4.98
N GLU A 67 9.99 5.93 -5.85
CA GLU A 67 10.29 5.39 -7.17
C GLU A 67 11.19 6.33 -7.98
N HIS A 68 10.85 7.63 -8.03
CA HIS A 68 11.66 8.62 -8.73
C HIS A 68 13.09 8.71 -8.17
N LEU A 69 13.23 8.69 -6.84
CA LEU A 69 14.52 8.71 -6.17
C LEU A 69 15.36 7.46 -6.48
N TRP A 70 14.74 6.28 -6.51
CA TRP A 70 15.44 5.04 -6.85
C TRP A 70 15.83 4.97 -8.31
N ARG A 71 14.97 5.40 -9.24
CA ARG A 71 15.30 5.49 -10.66
C ARG A 71 16.51 6.40 -10.88
N ALA A 72 16.50 7.61 -10.33
CA ALA A 72 17.63 8.53 -10.45
C ALA A 72 18.95 7.99 -9.86
N ARG A 73 18.88 7.13 -8.83
CA ARG A 73 20.06 6.47 -8.26
C ARG A 73 20.57 5.35 -9.15
N ILE A 74 19.67 4.56 -9.74
CA ILE A 74 20.01 3.47 -10.66
C ILE A 74 20.60 4.06 -11.95
N ASP A 75 19.99 5.10 -12.52
CA ASP A 75 20.48 5.76 -13.74
C ASP A 75 21.92 6.31 -13.55
N ARG A 76 22.23 6.82 -12.35
CA ARG A 76 23.58 7.27 -12.00
C ARG A 76 24.56 6.11 -11.90
N LEU A 77 24.13 4.98 -11.32
CA LEU A 77 24.96 3.78 -11.25
C LEU A 77 25.25 3.23 -12.64
N ASP A 78 24.25 3.18 -13.52
CA ASP A 78 24.41 2.75 -14.91
C ASP A 78 25.40 3.64 -15.68
N THR A 79 25.33 4.96 -15.45
CA THR A 79 26.30 5.91 -16.03
C THR A 79 27.72 5.59 -15.57
N PHE A 80 27.93 5.41 -14.26
CA PHE A 80 29.24 5.12 -13.67
C PHE A 80 29.84 3.81 -14.20
N LEU A 81 29.03 2.75 -14.29
CA LEU A 81 29.45 1.46 -14.82
C LEU A 81 29.79 1.52 -16.31
N THR A 82 29.11 2.37 -17.08
CA THR A 82 29.38 2.57 -18.51
C THR A 82 30.67 3.37 -18.73
N GLU A 83 30.95 4.35 -17.87
CA GLU A 83 32.19 5.14 -17.88
C GLU A 83 33.41 4.26 -17.55
N ASP A 84 33.34 3.43 -16.49
CA ASP A 84 34.43 2.51 -16.10
C ASP A 84 34.71 1.43 -17.16
N ALA A 85 33.68 0.95 -17.87
CA ALA A 85 33.83 -0.03 -18.95
C ALA A 85 34.52 0.56 -20.20
N GLY A 86 34.40 1.87 -20.45
CA GLY A 86 35.06 2.57 -21.55
C GLY A 86 36.55 2.82 -21.32
N ASP A 87 36.98 3.01 -20.07
CA ASP A 87 38.36 3.31 -19.73
C ASP A 87 39.25 2.04 -19.66
N SER A 88 38.62 0.87 -19.51
CA SER A 88 39.30 -0.43 -19.40
C SER A 88 39.83 -1.00 -20.74
N THR A 89 39.53 -0.37 -21.89
CA THR A 89 39.88 -0.89 -23.23
C THR A 89 41.10 -0.18 -23.88
N THR A 90 41.74 0.78 -23.21
CA THR A 90 42.84 1.58 -23.80
C THR A 90 44.26 1.25 -23.27
N THR A 91 44.47 0.20 -22.47
CA THR A 91 45.84 -0.26 -22.09
C THR A 91 46.13 -1.64 -22.62
#